data_AF-A0A5R9NXP7-F1
#
_entry.id   AF-A0A5R9NXP7-F1
#
_cell.length_a   1.000
_cell.length_b   1.000
_cell.length_c   1.000
_cell.angle_alpha   90.00
_cell.angle_beta   90.00
_cell.angle_gamma   90.00
#
_symmetry.space_group_name_H-M   'P 1'
#
loop_
_entity.id
_entity.type
_entity.pdbx_description
1 polymer ?
#
loop_
_entity_poly.entity_id
_entity_poly.type
_entity_poly.pdbx_seq_one_letter_code
_entity_poly.pdbx_strand_id
1 'polypeptide(L)'
;MKFEPTAILPTERFVEVFVAKLVHRGWQSLSLQDLQTRKGLGSVARLFDLAIDDFEANEVSWAEIGPWVRVANNLRPSALGDIENWEHQLRSAQGYLTRFSATYPGTVELAISKSTADFELQKLTSAQSALVEATIQQFDNESRA
;
A
#
# COMPACT_ATOMS: atom_id res chain seq x y z
N MET A 1 8.35 -15.51 -1.00
CA MET A 1 7.08 -15.36 -1.73
C MET A 1 7.44 -14.99 -3.16
N LYS A 2 6.81 -15.57 -4.18
CA LYS A 2 7.05 -15.19 -5.58
C LYS A 2 5.88 -14.37 -6.08
N PHE A 3 6.14 -13.20 -6.63
CA PHE A 3 5.13 -12.36 -7.26
C PHE A 3 5.16 -12.56 -8.78
N GLU A 4 4.04 -12.29 -9.44
CA GLU A 4 3.98 -12.20 -10.90
C GLU A 4 4.25 -10.74 -11.29
N PRO A 5 5.10 -10.44 -12.29
CA PRO A 5 5.34 -9.06 -12.73
C PRO A 5 4.06 -8.30 -13.13
N THR A 6 3.06 -9.02 -13.63
CA THR A 6 1.74 -8.49 -14.01
C THR A 6 0.82 -8.15 -12.82
N ALA A 7 1.20 -8.51 -11.59
CA ALA A 7 0.42 -8.24 -10.39
C ALA A 7 0.41 -6.76 -9.98
N ILE A 8 1.31 -5.94 -10.54
CA ILE A 8 1.44 -4.54 -10.15
C ILE A 8 0.24 -3.70 -10.57
N LEU A 9 -0.12 -2.78 -9.69
CA LEU A 9 -1.15 -1.76 -9.91
C LEU A 9 -0.48 -0.39 -10.02
N PRO A 10 -1.08 0.59 -10.73
CA PRO A 10 -0.70 1.98 -10.58
C PRO A 10 -0.72 2.41 -9.10
N THR A 11 0.17 3.33 -8.70
CA THR A 11 0.37 3.72 -7.29
C THR A 11 -0.95 4.07 -6.60
N GLU A 12 -1.75 4.93 -7.21
CA GLU A 12 -3.01 5.42 -6.66
C GLU A 12 -3.97 4.24 -6.44
N ARG A 13 -4.10 3.38 -7.47
CA ARG A 13 -4.96 2.19 -7.40
C ARG A 13 -4.48 1.19 -6.35
N PHE A 14 -3.16 0.99 -6.23
CA PHE A 14 -2.58 0.15 -5.20
C PHE A 14 -2.95 0.66 -3.80
N VAL A 15 -2.81 1.97 -3.57
CA VAL A 15 -3.11 2.60 -2.27
C VAL A 15 -4.60 2.49 -1.96
N GLU A 16 -5.48 2.68 -2.93
CA GLU A 16 -6.93 2.50 -2.76
C GLU A 16 -7.28 1.08 -2.28
N VAL A 17 -6.73 0.04 -2.92
CA VAL A 17 -7.04 -1.35 -2.56
C VAL A 17 -6.33 -1.79 -1.29
N PHE A 18 -5.18 -1.19 -0.98
CA PHE A 18 -4.52 -1.33 0.32
C PHE A 18 -5.40 -0.76 1.44
N VAL A 19 -5.94 0.45 1.28
CA VAL A 19 -6.90 1.05 2.21
C VAL A 19 -8.17 0.20 2.33
N ALA A 20 -8.72 -0.28 1.22
CA ALA A 20 -9.86 -1.20 1.23
C ALA A 20 -9.57 -2.46 2.05
N LYS A 21 -8.38 -3.04 1.90
CA LYS A 21 -7.99 -4.23 2.65
C LYS A 21 -7.79 -3.95 4.14
N LEU A 22 -7.22 -2.81 4.52
CA LEU A 22 -7.13 -2.37 5.92
C LEU A 22 -8.52 -2.26 6.55
N VAL A 23 -9.46 -1.58 5.88
CA VAL A 23 -10.85 -1.46 6.35
C VAL A 23 -11.52 -2.83 6.46
N HIS A 24 -11.29 -3.72 5.50
CA HIS A 24 -11.79 -5.09 5.56
C HIS A 24 -11.25 -5.86 6.79
N ARG A 25 -9.99 -5.60 7.19
CA ARG A 25 -9.37 -6.13 8.42
C ARG A 25 -9.78 -5.37 9.70
N GLY A 26 -10.67 -4.39 9.61
CA GLY A 26 -11.24 -3.67 10.75
C GLY A 26 -10.47 -2.42 11.17
N TRP A 27 -9.49 -1.97 10.39
CA TRP A 27 -8.83 -0.69 10.63
C TRP A 27 -9.77 0.48 10.29
N GLN A 28 -9.79 1.49 11.15
CA GLN A 28 -10.63 2.69 10.97
C GLN A 28 -9.79 3.94 10.68
N SER A 29 -8.54 3.95 11.14
CA SER A 29 -7.60 5.05 10.95
C SER A 29 -6.17 4.55 11.07
N LEU A 30 -5.23 5.35 10.57
CA LEU A 30 -3.79 5.17 10.74
C LEU A 30 -3.21 6.42 11.40
N SER A 31 -2.41 6.25 12.44
CA SER A 31 -1.62 7.35 13.00
C SER A 31 -0.25 7.36 12.34
N LEU A 32 0.04 8.41 11.58
CA LEU A 32 1.32 8.58 10.88
C LEU A 32 2.46 9.00 11.82
N GLN A 33 2.13 9.43 13.03
CA GLN A 33 3.10 9.72 14.09
C GLN A 33 3.50 8.46 14.87
N ASP A 34 2.67 7.42 14.85
CA ASP A 34 2.95 6.17 15.52
C ASP A 34 4.12 5.43 14.86
N LEU A 35 5.10 5.04 15.68
CA LEU A 35 6.32 4.40 15.20
C LEU A 35 6.04 3.06 14.52
N GLN A 36 5.07 2.29 15.03
CA GLN A 36 4.76 0.98 14.49
C GLN A 36 4.03 1.09 13.14
N THR A 37 3.12 2.05 13.01
CA THR A 37 2.49 2.39 11.73
C THR A 37 3.54 2.82 10.71
N ARG A 38 4.51 3.67 11.08
CA ARG A 38 5.62 4.08 10.19
C ARG A 38 6.47 2.89 9.75
N LYS A 39 6.82 1.99 10.67
CA LYS A 39 7.54 0.75 10.34
C LYS A 39 6.73 -0.14 9.40
N GLY A 40 5.44 -0.31 9.67
CA GLY A 40 4.51 -1.05 8.82
C GLY A 40 4.50 -0.50 7.40
N LEU A 41 4.31 0.81 7.24
CA LEU A 41 4.32 1.46 5.92
C LEU A 41 5.68 1.33 5.21
N GLY A 42 6.79 1.48 5.93
CA GLY A 42 8.13 1.26 5.38
C GLY A 42 8.38 -0.19 4.95
N SER A 43 7.79 -1.16 5.66
CA SER A 43 7.90 -2.58 5.32
C SER A 43 7.19 -2.96 4.02
N VAL A 44 6.12 -2.24 3.67
CA VAL A 44 5.43 -2.40 2.38
C VAL A 44 6.37 -2.02 1.24
N ALA A 45 7.04 -0.87 1.32
CA ALA A 45 8.02 -0.46 0.30
C ALA A 45 9.17 -1.48 0.17
N ARG A 46 9.66 -2.01 1.28
CA ARG A 46 10.68 -3.07 1.29
C ARG A 46 10.21 -4.34 0.59
N LEU A 47 8.93 -4.70 0.70
CA LEU A 47 8.38 -5.86 -0.01
C LEU A 47 8.41 -5.66 -1.54
N PHE A 48 8.17 -4.44 -2.02
CA PHE A 48 8.34 -4.11 -3.43
C PHE A 48 9.81 -4.21 -3.86
N ASP A 49 10.74 -3.70 -3.05
CA ASP A 49 12.17 -3.80 -3.34
C ASP A 49 12.61 -5.27 -3.46
N LEU A 50 12.18 -6.14 -2.55
CA LEU A 50 12.46 -7.58 -2.63
C LEU A 50 11.87 -8.25 -3.87
N ALA A 51 10.68 -7.81 -4.32
CA ALA A 51 10.09 -8.32 -5.56
C ALA A 51 10.88 -7.88 -6.79
N ILE A 52 11.34 -6.62 -6.80
CA ILE A 52 12.18 -6.08 -7.88
C ILE A 52 13.50 -6.84 -7.95
N ASP A 53 14.16 -7.07 -6.82
CA ASP A 53 15.42 -7.83 -6.77
C ASP A 53 15.23 -9.27 -7.32
N ASP A 54 14.12 -9.94 -6.98
CA ASP A 54 13.78 -11.26 -7.54
C ASP A 54 13.56 -11.18 -9.05
N PHE A 55 12.85 -10.16 -9.55
CA PHE A 55 12.64 -9.99 -10.99
C PHE A 55 13.94 -9.72 -11.76
N GLU A 56 14.83 -8.90 -11.22
CA GLU A 56 16.14 -8.64 -11.79
C GLU A 56 17.00 -9.91 -11.83
N ALA A 57 16.98 -10.69 -10.74
CA ALA A 57 17.70 -11.97 -10.67
C ALA A 57 17.17 -13.03 -11.65
N ASN A 58 15.89 -12.93 -12.05
CA ASN A 58 15.25 -13.81 -13.04
C ASN A 58 15.20 -13.20 -14.45
N GLU A 59 15.98 -12.14 -14.73
CA GLU A 59 16.11 -11.50 -16.04
C GLU A 59 14.77 -11.01 -16.64
N VAL A 60 13.81 -10.62 -15.78
CA VAL A 60 12.54 -10.04 -16.22
C VAL A 60 12.80 -8.71 -16.93
N SER A 61 12.02 -8.42 -17.96
CA SER A 61 12.24 -7.21 -18.77
C SER A 61 11.99 -5.92 -17.99
N TRP A 62 12.74 -4.86 -18.29
CA TRP A 62 12.54 -3.55 -17.67
C TRP A 62 11.13 -2.98 -17.92
N ALA A 63 10.48 -3.36 -19.04
CA ALA A 63 9.11 -2.95 -19.33
C ALA A 63 8.11 -3.44 -18.27
N GLU A 64 8.39 -4.60 -17.67
CA GLU A 64 7.57 -5.23 -16.62
C GLU A 64 8.01 -4.81 -15.22
N ILE A 65 9.31 -4.61 -14.99
CA ILE A 65 9.87 -4.16 -13.70
C ILE A 65 9.62 -2.67 -13.44
N GLY A 66 9.72 -1.81 -14.47
CA GLY A 66 9.63 -0.36 -14.34
C GLY A 66 8.38 0.15 -13.59
N PRO A 67 7.17 -0.41 -13.81
CA PRO A 67 6.00 -0.11 -12.99
C PRO A 67 6.18 -0.39 -11.49
N TRP A 68 6.83 -1.50 -11.11
CA TRP A 68 7.10 -1.84 -9.71
C TRP A 68 8.03 -0.82 -9.07
N VAL A 69 9.12 -0.46 -9.75
CA VAL A 69 10.09 0.55 -9.29
C VAL A 69 9.40 1.88 -9.04
N ARG A 70 8.47 2.29 -9.90
CA ARG A 70 7.69 3.53 -9.72
C ARG A 70 6.84 3.48 -8.44
N VAL A 71 6.11 2.39 -8.22
CA VAL A 71 5.28 2.24 -7.02
C VAL A 71 6.15 2.22 -5.76
N ALA A 72 7.24 1.44 -5.78
CA ALA A 72 8.19 1.38 -4.67
C ALA A 72 8.71 2.77 -4.29
N ASN A 73 9.17 3.56 -5.27
CA ASN A 73 9.68 4.91 -5.05
C ASN A 73 8.62 5.88 -4.52
N ASN A 74 7.39 5.80 -5.03
CA ASN A 74 6.28 6.65 -4.56
C ASN A 74 5.78 6.30 -3.16
N LEU A 75 6.11 5.12 -2.65
CA LEU A 75 5.76 4.67 -1.30
C LEU A 75 6.96 4.66 -0.35
N ARG A 76 8.17 4.87 -0.85
CA ARG A 76 9.38 4.77 -0.03
C ARG A 76 9.40 5.89 1.02
N PRO A 77 9.64 5.57 2.30
CA PRO A 77 9.95 6.59 3.29
C PRO A 77 11.18 7.41 2.88
N SER A 78 11.28 8.65 3.35
CA SER A 78 12.47 9.47 3.16
C SER A 78 13.69 8.83 3.82
N ALA A 79 14.89 9.30 3.47
CA ALA A 79 16.13 8.85 4.12
C ALA A 79 16.17 9.15 5.63
N LEU A 80 15.37 10.11 6.10
CA LEU A 80 15.19 10.44 7.52
C LEU A 80 14.09 9.59 8.19
N GLY A 81 13.48 8.67 7.44
CA GLY A 81 12.40 7.79 7.87
C GLY A 81 11.02 8.45 7.80
N ASP A 82 10.91 9.67 7.27
CA ASP A 82 9.64 10.39 7.16
C ASP A 82 8.75 9.73 6.13
N ILE A 83 7.45 9.70 6.43
CA ILE A 83 6.46 8.98 5.62
C ILE A 83 5.60 9.93 4.79
N GLU A 84 6.16 11.08 4.41
CA GLU A 84 5.48 12.13 3.62
C GLU A 84 4.89 11.59 2.32
N ASN A 85 5.62 10.70 1.65
CA ASN A 85 5.16 10.01 0.45
C ASN A 85 3.89 9.18 0.73
N TRP A 86 3.90 8.37 1.79
CA TRP A 86 2.72 7.63 2.21
C TRP A 86 1.57 8.53 2.63
N GLU A 87 1.85 9.59 3.39
CA GLU A 87 0.84 10.57 3.78
C GLU A 87 0.17 11.18 2.55
N HIS A 88 0.97 11.63 1.58
CA HIS A 88 0.48 12.18 0.33
C HIS A 88 -0.41 11.18 -0.42
N GLN A 89 0.06 9.94 -0.58
CA GLN A 89 -0.69 8.91 -1.30
C GLN A 89 -2.00 8.53 -0.59
N LEU A 90 -1.96 8.35 0.74
CA LEU A 90 -3.13 8.02 1.55
C LEU A 90 -4.18 9.14 1.49
N ARG A 91 -3.74 10.41 1.59
CA ARG A 91 -4.64 11.57 1.50
C ARG A 91 -5.24 11.73 0.10
N SER A 92 -4.46 11.47 -0.95
CA SER A 92 -4.95 11.45 -2.32
C SER A 92 -6.03 10.37 -2.51
N ALA A 93 -5.82 9.17 -1.95
CA ALA A 93 -6.81 8.10 -2.00
C ALA A 93 -8.10 8.43 -1.21
N GLN A 94 -8.01 9.14 -0.08
CA GLN A 94 -9.19 9.60 0.67
C GLN A 94 -10.10 10.48 -0.18
N GLY A 95 -9.54 11.38 -1.01
CA GLY A 95 -10.33 12.26 -1.88
C GLY A 95 -11.11 11.51 -2.96
N TYR A 96 -10.63 10.33 -3.37
CA TYR A 96 -11.33 9.45 -4.31
C TYR A 96 -12.38 8.58 -3.62
N LEU A 97 -12.00 8.00 -2.48
CA LEU A 97 -12.77 6.97 -1.79
C LEU A 97 -13.86 7.53 -0.88
N THR A 98 -13.71 8.76 -0.38
CA THR A 98 -14.57 9.32 0.68
C THR A 98 -15.04 10.73 0.34
N ARG A 99 -16.24 11.10 0.81
CA ARG A 99 -16.74 12.49 0.76
C ARG A 99 -16.37 13.31 2.00
N PHE A 100 -15.59 12.73 2.92
CA PHE A 100 -15.23 13.33 4.21
C PHE A 100 -13.81 13.89 4.13
N SER A 101 -13.64 15.18 4.41
CA SER A 101 -12.35 15.89 4.37
C SER A 101 -11.84 16.25 5.77
N ALA A 102 -12.18 15.46 6.79
CA ALA A 102 -11.70 15.73 8.14
C ALA A 102 -10.20 15.38 8.23
N THR A 103 -9.36 16.38 8.00
CA THR A 103 -7.91 16.23 8.05
C THR A 103 -7.44 16.44 9.49
N TYR A 104 -7.19 15.35 10.21
CA TYR A 104 -6.52 15.41 11.50
C TYR A 104 -4.99 15.45 11.29
N PRO A 105 -4.26 16.38 11.93
CA PRO A 105 -2.80 16.40 11.84
C PRO A 105 -2.22 15.05 12.27
N GLY A 106 -1.43 14.41 11.40
CA GLY A 106 -0.77 13.13 11.70
C GLY A 106 -1.68 11.90 11.74
N THR A 107 -2.97 11.99 11.43
CA THR A 107 -3.88 10.84 11.35
C THR A 107 -4.61 10.82 10.01
N VAL A 108 -4.77 9.63 9.44
CA VAL A 108 -5.54 9.38 8.21
C VAL A 108 -6.74 8.50 8.58
N GLU A 109 -7.95 9.01 8.36
CA GLU A 109 -9.17 8.22 8.50
C GLU A 109 -9.42 7.34 7.28
N LEU A 110 -9.70 6.06 7.49
CA LEU A 110 -10.03 5.12 6.43
C LEU A 110 -11.55 5.09 6.21
N ALA A 111 -12.14 6.26 5.93
CA ALA A 111 -13.58 6.50 6.01
C ALA A 111 -14.40 5.96 4.82
N ILE A 112 -14.12 4.73 4.37
CA ILE A 112 -14.98 3.97 3.45
C ILE A 112 -15.82 2.94 4.19
N SER A 113 -17.02 2.68 3.68
CA SER A 113 -17.84 1.58 4.21
C SER A 113 -17.19 0.23 3.85
N LYS A 114 -17.44 -0.78 4.69
CA LYS A 114 -17.02 -2.16 4.42
C LYS A 114 -17.54 -2.67 3.08
N SER A 115 -18.76 -2.30 2.69
CA SER A 115 -19.32 -2.66 1.38
C SER A 115 -18.53 -2.08 0.20
N THR A 116 -18.05 -0.84 0.32
CA THR A 116 -17.20 -0.21 -0.70
C THR A 116 -15.83 -0.89 -0.73
N ALA A 117 -15.24 -1.16 0.44
CA ALA A 117 -13.99 -1.90 0.52
C ALA A 117 -14.10 -3.28 -0.15
N ASP A 118 -15.16 -4.04 0.14
CA ASP A 118 -15.42 -5.35 -0.45
C ASP A 118 -15.56 -5.26 -1.98
N PHE A 119 -16.29 -4.26 -2.48
CA PHE A 119 -16.44 -4.00 -3.90
C PHE A 119 -15.11 -3.69 -4.59
N GLU A 120 -14.24 -2.87 -3.97
CA GLU A 120 -12.94 -2.56 -4.54
C GLU A 120 -12.01 -3.78 -4.62
N LEU A 121 -12.07 -4.66 -3.61
CA LEU A 121 -11.27 -5.89 -3.54
C LEU A 121 -11.75 -6.94 -4.56
N GLN A 122 -13.05 -7.00 -4.87
CA GLN A 122 -13.60 -7.91 -5.88
C GLN A 122 -13.14 -7.62 -7.31
N LYS A 123 -12.64 -6.42 -7.59
CA LYS A 123 -12.14 -6.02 -8.92
C LYS A 123 -10.74 -6.54 -9.21
N LEU A 124 -10.04 -7.07 -8.20
CA LEU A 124 -8.65 -7.50 -8.34
C LEU A 124 -8.55 -8.85 -9.04
N THR A 125 -7.51 -9.01 -9.86
CA THR A 125 -7.11 -10.34 -10.34
C THR A 125 -6.49 -11.16 -9.21
N SER A 126 -6.42 -12.48 -9.35
CA SER A 126 -5.80 -13.35 -8.34
C SER A 126 -4.37 -12.93 -7.99
N ALA A 127 -3.57 -12.53 -8.97
CA ALA A 127 -2.20 -12.07 -8.76
C ALA A 127 -2.15 -10.75 -7.97
N GLN A 128 -3.03 -9.79 -8.30
CA GLN A 128 -3.15 -8.53 -7.57
C GLN A 128 -3.65 -8.74 -6.14
N SER A 129 -4.63 -9.63 -5.94
CA SER A 129 -5.11 -9.99 -4.61
C SER A 129 -4.00 -10.60 -3.76
N ALA A 130 -3.16 -11.47 -4.32
CA ALA A 130 -2.01 -12.04 -3.61
C ALA A 130 -0.98 -10.97 -3.22
N LEU A 131 -0.69 -10.01 -4.11
CA LEU A 131 0.16 -8.86 -3.79
C LEU A 131 -0.40 -8.04 -2.62
N VAL A 132 -1.67 -7.64 -2.69
CA VAL A 132 -2.34 -6.84 -1.65
C VAL A 132 -2.42 -7.60 -0.32
N GLU A 133 -2.67 -8.91 -0.35
CA GLU A 133 -2.69 -9.74 0.86
C GLU A 133 -1.32 -9.75 1.54
N ALA A 134 -0.24 -9.91 0.77
CA ALA A 134 1.10 -9.96 1.31
C ALA A 134 1.59 -8.60 1.84
N THR A 135 1.27 -7.50 1.15
CA THR A 135 1.62 -6.17 1.63
C THR A 135 0.90 -5.85 2.94
N ILE A 136 -0.38 -6.23 3.06
CA ILE A 136 -1.16 -6.02 4.28
C ILE A 136 -0.68 -6.94 5.40
N GLN A 137 -0.32 -8.19 5.10
CA GLN A 137 0.24 -9.09 6.10
C GLN A 137 1.59 -8.55 6.61
N GLN A 138 2.44 -8.04 5.72
CA GLN A 138 3.71 -7.44 6.09
C GLN A 138 3.50 -6.17 6.95
N PHE A 139 2.55 -5.32 6.56
CA PHE A 139 2.14 -4.16 7.33
C PHE A 139 1.63 -4.54 8.74
N ASP A 140 0.72 -5.51 8.86
CA ASP A 140 0.15 -5.95 10.13
C ASP A 140 1.21 -6.56 11.06
N ASN A 141 2.15 -7.35 10.51
CA ASN A 141 3.23 -7.95 11.29
C ASN A 141 4.11 -6.90 11.97
N GLU A 142 4.39 -5.80 11.27
CA GLU A 142 5.31 -4.74 11.75
C GLU A 142 4.57 -3.66 12.55
N SER A 143 3.28 -3.44 12.29
CA SER A 143 2.46 -2.45 13.00
C SER A 143 1.88 -2.95 14.32
N ARG A 144 1.90 -4.28 14.56
CA ARG A 144 1.38 -4.92 15.79
C ARG A 144 2.47 -5.59 16.64
N ALA A 145 3.73 -5.53 16.20
CA ALA A 145 4.90 -6.02 16.93
C ALA A 145 5.39 -5.01 17.98
#